data_AF-A7RQK8-F1
#
_entry.id   AF-A7RQK8-F1
#
_cell.length_a   1.000
_cell.length_b   1.000
_cell.length_c   1.000
_cell.angle_alpha   90.00
_cell.angle_beta   90.00
_cell.angle_gamma   90.00
#
_symmetry.space_group_name_H-M   'P 1'
#
loop_
_entity.id
_entity.type
_entity.pdbx_description
1 polymer ?
#
loop_
_entity_poly.entity_id
_entity_poly.type
_entity_poly.pdbx_seq_one_letter_code
_entity_poly.pdbx_strand_id
1 'polypeptide(L)'
;DLYPSEDWNFVLGEASCEDGCAALSFGHYEPLSFMSTEISDNEEKNTSLSIHNQTVVEQGTQNDADESHKLNSFISHELGHVFGLTHCTFFSCAMNESSSITEAESQPLVVCPVCLRKLQLALGFEVQSRY
;
A
#
# COMPACT_ATOMS: atom_id res chain seq x y z
N ASP A 1 9.67 5.77 -1.46
CA ASP A 1 8.89 5.99 -2.68
C ASP A 1 9.56 5.31 -3.86
N LEU A 2 8.78 4.61 -4.68
CA LEU A 2 9.25 3.95 -5.90
C LEU A 2 9.00 4.85 -7.10
N TYR A 3 9.97 4.95 -8.00
CA TYR A 3 9.91 5.75 -9.22
C TYR A 3 10.31 4.87 -10.40
N PRO A 4 9.34 4.23 -11.07
CA PRO A 4 9.64 3.29 -12.17
C PRO A 4 10.27 3.98 -13.38
N SER A 5 10.04 5.28 -13.55
CA SER A 5 10.61 6.12 -14.61
C SER A 5 10.71 7.59 -14.16
N GLU A 6 11.57 8.37 -14.82
CA GLU A 6 11.81 9.79 -14.53
C GLU A 6 10.56 10.68 -14.69
N ASP A 7 9.57 10.23 -15.46
CA ASP A 7 8.32 10.96 -15.71
C ASP A 7 7.20 10.66 -14.68
N TRP A 8 7.44 9.79 -13.70
CA TRP A 8 6.41 9.34 -12.74
C TRP A 8 6.52 10.08 -11.41
N ASN A 9 5.35 10.42 -10.82
CA ASN A 9 5.30 11.12 -9.53
C ASN A 9 5.71 10.23 -8.35
N PHE A 10 5.23 8.98 -8.29
CA PHE A 10 5.65 7.87 -7.42
C PHE A 10 4.69 6.69 -7.64
N VAL A 11 5.08 5.47 -7.25
CA VAL A 11 4.19 4.31 -7.09
C VAL A 11 4.31 3.71 -5.69
N LEU A 12 3.23 3.12 -5.19
CA LEU A 12 3.20 2.45 -3.89
C LEU A 12 3.80 1.05 -3.94
N GLY A 13 3.70 0.40 -5.10
CA GLY A 13 4.26 -0.92 -5.33
C GLY A 13 4.41 -1.19 -6.83
N GLU A 14 5.20 -2.20 -7.14
CA GLU A 14 5.33 -2.76 -8.48
C GLU A 14 5.53 -4.27 -8.36
N ALA A 15 4.91 -5.03 -9.27
CA ALA A 15 4.96 -6.48 -9.27
C ALA A 15 5.22 -7.05 -10.67
N SER A 16 6.06 -8.08 -10.71
CA SER A 16 6.36 -8.88 -11.90
C SER A 16 5.76 -10.27 -11.74
N CYS A 17 4.81 -10.60 -12.62
CA CYS A 17 4.29 -11.97 -12.73
C CYS A 17 5.35 -12.93 -13.30
N GLU A 18 6.21 -12.45 -14.20
CA GLU A 18 7.22 -13.29 -14.87
C GLU A 18 8.32 -13.72 -13.89
N ASP A 19 8.77 -12.80 -13.06
CA ASP A 19 9.81 -13.05 -12.05
C ASP A 19 9.23 -13.55 -10.71
N GLY A 20 7.91 -13.46 -10.56
CA GLY A 20 7.20 -13.87 -9.35
C GLY A 20 7.53 -13.01 -8.12
N CYS A 21 7.79 -11.73 -8.32
CA CYS A 21 8.25 -10.83 -7.26
C CYS A 21 7.43 -9.52 -7.23
N ALA A 22 7.41 -8.88 -6.07
CA ALA A 22 6.83 -7.55 -5.88
C ALA A 22 7.70 -6.72 -4.94
N ALA A 23 7.77 -5.41 -5.21
CA ALA A 23 8.38 -4.41 -4.36
C ALA A 23 7.31 -3.44 -3.88
N LEU A 24 7.33 -3.09 -2.59
CA LEU A 24 6.38 -2.16 -1.99
C LEU A 24 7.14 -1.07 -1.22
N SER A 25 6.64 0.17 -1.30
CA SER A 25 7.14 1.32 -0.57
C SER A 25 6.27 1.62 0.65
N PHE A 26 6.89 1.64 1.82
CA PHE A 26 6.22 1.94 3.10
C PHE A 26 6.33 3.41 3.53
N GLY A 27 7.00 4.26 2.74
CA GLY A 27 7.35 5.63 3.15
C GLY A 27 6.17 6.54 3.52
N HIS A 28 4.93 6.18 3.11
CA HIS A 28 3.72 6.92 3.45
C HIS A 28 2.94 6.31 4.62
N TYR A 29 3.38 5.15 5.12
CA TYR A 29 2.84 4.42 6.28
C TYR A 29 3.86 4.38 7.43
N GLU A 30 4.82 5.32 7.47
CA GLU A 30 5.79 5.33 8.57
C GLU A 30 5.11 5.88 9.83
N PRO A 31 5.00 5.08 10.91
CA PRO A 31 4.45 5.59 12.15
C PRO A 31 5.39 6.68 12.67
N LEU A 32 4.83 7.85 12.99
CA LEU A 32 5.55 9.00 13.57
C LEU A 32 6.32 8.68 14.87
N SER A 33 6.19 7.45 15.40
CA SER A 33 6.92 6.95 16.55
C SER A 33 8.44 6.88 16.32
N PHE A 34 8.90 6.61 15.10
CA PHE A 34 10.35 6.50 14.83
C PHE A 34 11.06 7.86 14.90
N MET A 35 10.37 8.96 14.59
CA MET A 35 10.96 10.30 14.60
C MET A 35 11.11 10.92 16.00
N SER A 36 10.62 10.24 17.04
CA SER A 36 10.56 10.78 18.41
C SER A 36 11.74 10.38 19.32
N THR A 37 12.71 9.60 18.82
CA THR A 37 13.83 9.09 19.66
C THR A 37 15.19 9.76 19.43
N GLU A 38 15.31 10.75 18.53
CA GLU A 38 16.60 11.44 18.33
C GLU A 38 16.57 12.93 18.70
N ILE A 39 16.33 13.27 19.97
CA ILE A 39 16.93 14.49 20.57
C ILE A 39 17.30 14.24 22.04
N SER A 40 18.50 13.72 22.26
CA SER A 40 19.39 14.20 23.32
C SER A 40 20.83 13.99 22.87
N ASP A 41 21.41 14.97 22.18
CA ASP A 41 22.60 15.67 22.68
C ASP A 41 23.04 16.77 21.70
N ASN A 42 23.28 17.95 22.29
CA ASN A 42 23.80 19.21 21.76
C ASN A 42 24.63 19.16 20.46
N GLU A 43 24.30 20.00 19.47
CA GLU A 43 25.09 21.20 19.13
C GLU A 43 24.50 21.97 17.92
N GLU A 44 24.65 23.30 17.97
CA GLU A 44 24.14 24.29 17.03
C GLU A 44 24.68 24.12 15.59
N LYS A 45 23.81 24.28 14.57
CA LYS A 45 24.07 25.09 13.36
C LYS A 45 22.87 25.21 12.41
N ASN A 46 22.23 26.37 12.53
CA ASN A 46 21.55 27.18 11.53
C ASN A 46 21.68 26.72 10.06
N THR A 47 20.59 26.23 9.47
CA THR A 47 20.26 26.57 8.07
C THR A 47 18.75 26.52 7.87
N SER A 48 18.21 27.67 7.48
CA SER A 48 16.81 27.98 7.27
C SER A 48 16.29 27.30 6.00
N LEU A 49 15.26 26.46 6.09
CA LEU A 49 14.28 26.30 5.01
C LEU A 49 12.90 26.02 5.65
N SER A 50 11.94 26.86 5.24
CA SER A 50 10.64 27.04 5.87
C SER A 50 9.78 25.78 5.81
N ILE A 51 9.61 25.11 6.94
CA ILE A 51 8.54 24.13 7.13
C ILE A 51 7.26 24.92 7.44
N HIS A 52 6.29 24.81 6.54
CA HIS A 52 4.97 25.37 6.70
C HIS A 52 4.32 24.79 7.96
N ASN A 53 4.16 25.64 8.98
CA ASN A 53 3.39 25.34 10.18
C ASN A 53 1.93 25.13 9.76
N GLN A 54 1.47 23.88 9.70
CA GLN A 54 0.05 23.60 9.73
C GLN A 54 -0.29 22.86 11.01
N THR A 55 -0.85 23.64 11.92
CA THR A 55 -1.50 23.25 13.16
C THR A 55 -2.52 22.14 12.92
N VAL A 56 -2.33 20.97 13.53
CA VAL A 56 -3.36 19.93 13.70
C VAL A 56 -3.23 19.45 15.14
N VAL A 57 -3.97 20.06 16.06
CA VAL A 57 -5.19 19.49 16.66
C VAL A 57 -4.93 18.09 17.26
N GLU A 58 -4.87 18.06 18.59
CA GLU A 58 -4.97 16.88 19.43
C GLU A 58 -6.28 16.12 19.17
N GLN A 59 -6.23 14.99 18.47
CA GLN A 59 -7.18 13.86 18.56
C GLN A 59 -6.37 12.62 18.12
N GLY A 60 -6.06 11.62 18.94
CA GLY A 60 -6.95 10.81 19.74
C GLY A 60 -6.78 9.34 19.32
N THR A 61 -5.81 8.64 19.92
CA THR A 61 -5.82 7.19 20.21
C THR A 61 -6.70 6.26 19.35
N GLN A 62 -6.43 5.99 18.06
CA GLN A 62 -7.01 4.85 17.28
C GLN A 62 -6.19 4.42 16.02
N ASN A 63 -4.85 4.53 16.00
CA ASN A 63 -4.13 4.58 14.71
C ASN A 63 -3.51 3.26 14.20
N ASP A 64 -3.23 2.26 15.05
CA ASP A 64 -2.41 1.11 14.64
C ASP A 64 -3.16 0.08 13.76
N ALA A 65 -4.45 -0.12 14.00
CA ALA A 65 -5.25 -1.11 13.26
C ALA A 65 -5.64 -0.63 11.85
N ASP A 66 -5.85 0.69 11.69
CA ASP A 66 -6.17 1.31 10.40
C ASP A 66 -4.95 1.26 9.46
N GLU A 67 -3.74 1.45 9.99
CA GLU A 67 -2.49 1.38 9.25
C GLU A 67 -2.18 -0.04 8.76
N SER A 68 -2.36 -1.04 9.63
CA SER A 68 -2.18 -2.46 9.28
C SER A 68 -3.16 -2.92 8.19
N HIS A 69 -4.40 -2.46 8.24
CA HIS A 69 -5.43 -2.80 7.26
C HIS A 69 -5.08 -2.28 5.86
N LYS A 70 -4.61 -1.04 5.77
CA LYS A 70 -4.16 -0.43 4.51
C LYS A 70 -3.01 -1.21 3.91
N LEU A 71 -2.00 -1.53 4.72
CA LEU A 71 -0.85 -2.29 4.24
C LEU A 71 -1.24 -3.67 3.68
N ASN A 72 -2.12 -4.40 4.38
CA ASN A 72 -2.60 -5.69 3.91
C ASN A 72 -3.33 -5.59 2.57
N SER A 73 -4.03 -4.48 2.32
CA SER A 73 -4.68 -4.21 1.02
C SER A 73 -3.67 -4.16 -0.12
N PHE A 74 -2.64 -3.31 0.02
CA PHE A 74 -1.61 -3.15 -1.00
C PHE A 74 -0.80 -4.42 -1.21
N ILE A 75 -0.38 -5.10 -0.14
CA ILE A 75 0.34 -6.37 -0.25
C ILE A 75 -0.52 -7.39 -1.02
N SER A 76 -1.81 -7.48 -0.70
CA SER A 76 -2.71 -8.41 -1.39
C SER A 76 -2.89 -8.06 -2.87
N HIS A 77 -2.92 -6.78 -3.21
CA HIS A 77 -2.99 -6.29 -4.59
C HIS A 77 -1.75 -6.70 -5.39
N GLU A 78 -0.56 -6.38 -4.89
CA GLU A 78 0.70 -6.70 -5.56
C GLU A 78 0.96 -8.21 -5.65
N LEU A 79 0.59 -8.97 -4.62
CA LEU A 79 0.60 -10.44 -4.70
C LEU A 79 -0.36 -10.95 -5.77
N GLY A 80 -1.49 -10.28 -5.98
CA GLY A 80 -2.39 -10.60 -7.08
C GLY A 80 -1.67 -10.51 -8.42
N HIS A 81 -0.91 -9.44 -8.65
CA HIS A 81 -0.08 -9.28 -9.84
C HIS A 81 0.99 -10.37 -9.98
N VAL A 82 1.64 -10.77 -8.88
CA VAL A 82 2.58 -11.91 -8.85
C VAL A 82 1.93 -13.21 -9.33
N PHE A 83 0.65 -13.43 -9.01
CA PHE A 83 -0.13 -14.58 -9.48
C PHE A 83 -0.79 -14.39 -10.86
N GLY A 84 -0.42 -13.34 -11.60
CA GLY A 84 -0.89 -13.09 -12.95
C GLY A 84 -2.28 -12.45 -13.05
N LEU A 85 -2.78 -11.86 -11.97
CA LEU A 85 -3.98 -11.03 -12.03
C LEU A 85 -3.62 -9.65 -12.58
N THR A 86 -4.33 -9.19 -13.59
CA THR A 86 -4.32 -7.78 -14.00
C THR A 86 -5.39 -6.99 -13.26
N HIS A 87 -5.38 -5.66 -13.39
CA HIS A 87 -6.47 -4.82 -12.87
C HIS A 87 -7.84 -5.34 -13.31
N CYS A 88 -8.79 -5.29 -12.39
CA CYS A 88 -10.16 -5.76 -12.53
C CYS A 88 -11.10 -4.58 -12.71
N THR A 89 -11.99 -4.66 -13.71
CA THR A 89 -13.02 -3.65 -13.96
C THR A 89 -14.44 -4.21 -13.86
N PHE A 90 -14.57 -5.50 -13.51
CA PHE A 90 -15.86 -6.20 -13.52
C PHE A 90 -16.71 -5.91 -12.28
N PHE A 91 -16.08 -5.81 -11.11
CA PHE A 91 -16.74 -5.66 -9.80
C PHE A 91 -15.82 -4.90 -8.84
N SER A 92 -16.38 -4.50 -7.68
CA SER A 92 -15.58 -4.08 -6.53
C SER A 92 -14.70 -5.25 -6.08
N CYS A 93 -13.38 -5.05 -6.13
CA CYS A 93 -12.38 -6.10 -6.05
C CYS A 93 -11.06 -5.52 -5.53
N ALA A 94 -10.32 -6.29 -4.75
CA ALA A 94 -8.97 -5.93 -4.30
C ALA A 94 -8.00 -5.60 -5.45
N MET A 95 -8.31 -6.05 -6.67
CA MET A 95 -7.52 -5.80 -7.89
C MET A 95 -8.05 -4.62 -8.71
N ASN A 96 -8.89 -3.72 -8.18
CA ASN A 96 -9.34 -2.56 -8.95
C ASN A 96 -8.17 -1.59 -9.17
N GLU A 97 -8.10 -0.99 -10.36
CA GLU A 97 -7.13 0.10 -10.61
C GLU A 97 -7.47 1.29 -9.72
N SER A 98 -6.45 2.03 -9.29
CA SER A 98 -6.60 3.26 -8.53
C SER A 98 -5.67 4.33 -9.07
N SER A 99 -6.17 5.56 -9.12
CA SER A 99 -5.43 6.75 -9.56
C SER A 99 -4.84 7.54 -8.39
N SER A 100 -5.25 7.21 -7.16
CA SER A 100 -4.81 7.85 -5.93
C SER A 100 -4.74 6.87 -4.77
N ILE A 101 -3.90 7.18 -3.77
CA ILE A 101 -3.75 6.37 -2.55
C ILE A 101 -5.11 6.22 -1.84
N THR A 102 -5.86 7.32 -1.69
CA THR A 102 -7.17 7.30 -1.04
C THR A 102 -8.18 6.41 -1.76
N GLU A 103 -8.14 6.37 -3.09
CA GLU A 103 -8.97 5.46 -3.89
C GLU A 103 -8.58 4.01 -3.61
N ALA A 104 -7.29 3.68 -3.63
CA ALA A 104 -6.76 2.35 -3.33
C ALA A 104 -7.12 1.88 -1.91
N GLU A 105 -7.02 2.77 -0.93
CA GLU A 105 -7.37 2.48 0.48
C GLU A 105 -8.88 2.20 0.68
N SER A 106 -9.73 2.74 -0.19
CA SER A 106 -11.18 2.51 -0.14
C SER A 106 -11.61 1.18 -0.77
N GLN A 107 -10.71 0.50 -1.47
CA GLN A 107 -11.01 -0.76 -2.15
C GLN A 107 -11.17 -1.91 -1.15
N PRO A 108 -12.01 -2.91 -1.47
CA PRO A 108 -12.19 -4.06 -0.58
C PRO A 108 -10.96 -4.96 -0.56
N LEU A 109 -10.66 -5.57 0.58
CA LEU A 109 -9.62 -6.60 0.69
C LEU A 109 -9.95 -7.93 -0.03
N VAL A 110 -11.19 -8.08 -0.50
CA VAL A 110 -11.66 -9.33 -1.12
C VAL A 110 -11.58 -9.27 -2.63
N VAL A 111 -11.14 -10.38 -3.23
CA VAL A 111 -11.21 -10.56 -4.68
C VAL A 111 -12.63 -10.92 -5.12
N CYS A 112 -13.08 -10.34 -6.23
CA CYS A 112 -14.38 -10.67 -6.82
C CYS A 112 -14.39 -12.11 -7.39
N PRO A 113 -15.56 -12.70 -7.71
CA PRO A 113 -15.64 -14.07 -8.24
C PRO A 113 -14.82 -14.32 -9.51
N VAL A 114 -14.66 -13.30 -10.36
CA VAL A 114 -13.83 -13.40 -11.58
C VAL A 114 -12.35 -13.55 -11.21
N CYS A 115 -11.85 -12.71 -10.31
CA CYS A 115 -10.46 -12.76 -9.85
C CYS A 115 -10.21 -14.00 -8.98
N LEU A 116 -11.17 -14.41 -8.17
CA LEU A 116 -11.10 -15.66 -7.41
C LEU A 116 -10.94 -16.86 -8.35
N ARG A 117 -11.69 -16.92 -9.46
CA ARG A 117 -11.55 -17.99 -10.45
C ARG A 117 -10.20 -17.95 -11.17
N LYS A 118 -9.68 -16.76 -11.50
CA LYS A 118 -8.33 -16.61 -12.07
C LYS A 118 -7.27 -17.12 -11.09
N LEU A 119 -7.36 -16.73 -9.82
CA LEU A 119 -6.44 -17.17 -8.77
C LEU A 119 -6.52 -18.67 -8.53
N GLN A 120 -7.74 -19.25 -8.58
CA GLN A 120 -7.95 -20.68 -8.52
C GLN A 120 -7.24 -21.42 -9.65
N LEU A 121 -7.28 -20.88 -10.87
CA LEU A 121 -6.57 -21.46 -12.02
C LEU A 121 -5.05 -21.36 -11.85
N ALA A 122 -4.54 -20.26 -11.28
CA ALA A 122 -3.10 -20.07 -11.05
C ALA A 122 -2.55 -20.99 -9.94
N LEU A 123 -3.31 -21.21 -8.86
CA LEU A 123 -2.85 -21.90 -7.66
C LEU A 123 -3.38 -23.34 -7.49
N GLY A 124 -4.42 -23.73 -8.22
CA GLY A 124 -4.99 -25.08 -8.19
C GLY A 124 -5.69 -25.46 -6.88
N PHE A 125 -6.23 -24.50 -6.12
CA PHE A 125 -6.99 -24.80 -4.90
C PHE A 125 -8.47 -25.09 -5.16
N GLU A 126 -9.10 -25.78 -4.21
CA GLU A 126 -10.55 -26.03 -4.22
C GLU A 126 -11.29 -24.90 -3.50
N VAL A 127 -12.28 -24.29 -4.16
CA VAL A 127 -13.01 -23.13 -3.59
C VAL A 127 -13.89 -23.56 -2.42
N GLN A 128 -14.59 -24.69 -2.54
CA GLN A 128 -15.52 -25.20 -1.52
C GLN A 128 -14.85 -25.61 -0.20
N SER A 129 -13.54 -25.88 -0.22
CA SER A 129 -12.80 -26.20 1.00
C SER A 129 -12.29 -24.95 1.73
N ARG A 130 -12.30 -23.81 1.05
CA ARG A 130 -11.78 -22.52 1.54
C ARG A 130 -12.88 -21.57 2.00
N TYR A 131 -14.08 -21.67 1.43
CA TYR A 131 -15.27 -20.86 1.71
C TYR A 131 -16.50 -21.76 1.88
#